data_AF-A0A8J6BRP1-F1
#
_entry.id   AF-A0A8J6BRP1-F1
#
_cell.length_a   1.000
_cell.length_b   1.000
_cell.length_c   1.000
_cell.angle_alpha   90.00
_cell.angle_beta   90.00
_cell.angle_gamma   90.00
#
_symmetry.space_group_name_H-M   'P 1'
#
loop_
_entity.id
_entity.type
_entity.pdbx_description
1 polymer ?
#
loop_
_entity_poly.entity_id
_entity_poly.type
_entity_poly.pdbx_seq_one_letter_code
_entity_poly.pdbx_strand_id
1 'polypeptide(L)'
;MKHWLRNLFPDVSLSQVFVVERDNQVPMKLPIPDAPPRPLLPKLLNSHDRDVILQTARKGGPFRYDNLAISIFPNFSADLQKQRTSFFGIKRQL
;
A
#
# COMPACT_ATOMS: atom_id res chain seq x y z
N MET A 1 12.96 12.37 0.33
CA MET A 1 12.31 11.06 0.06
C MET A 1 10.82 11.01 0.45
N LYS A 2 10.10 12.13 0.62
CA LYS A 2 8.72 12.15 1.16
C LYS A 2 7.59 12.26 0.13
N HIS A 3 7.91 12.42 -1.17
CA HIS A 3 6.91 12.75 -2.21
C HIS A 3 6.69 11.62 -3.24
N TRP A 4 7.44 10.52 -3.17
CA TRP A 4 7.39 9.46 -4.18
C TRP A 4 5.99 8.83 -4.29
N LEU A 5 5.30 8.64 -3.15
CA LEU A 5 3.96 8.06 -3.12
C LEU A 5 2.92 8.99 -3.77
N ARG A 6 3.08 10.32 -3.65
CA ARG A 6 2.20 11.28 -4.33
C ARG A 6 2.36 11.21 -5.85
N ASN A 7 3.59 11.03 -6.33
CA ASN A 7 3.89 10.93 -7.75
C ASN A 7 3.29 9.69 -8.42
N LEU A 8 2.94 8.65 -7.65
CA LEU A 8 2.26 7.45 -8.17
C LEU A 8 0.78 7.69 -8.49
N PHE A 9 0.20 8.78 -7.98
CA PHE A 9 -1.22 9.10 -8.13
C PHE A 9 -1.42 10.54 -8.62
N PRO A 10 -0.95 10.87 -9.84
CA PRO A 10 -1.04 12.24 -10.37
C PRO A 10 -2.48 12.70 -10.60
N ASP A 11 -3.37 11.78 -11.00
CA ASP A 11 -4.76 12.08 -11.38
C ASP A 11 -5.73 12.09 -10.19
N VAL A 12 -5.21 11.89 -8.98
CA VAL A 12 -6.03 11.73 -7.78
C VAL A 12 -6.00 13.01 -6.95
N SER A 13 -7.18 13.53 -6.61
CA SER A 13 -7.34 14.68 -5.73
C SER A 13 -7.02 14.31 -4.28
N LEU A 14 -5.74 14.25 -3.94
CA LEU A 14 -5.25 14.12 -2.56
C LEU A 14 -5.28 15.47 -1.85
N SER A 15 -5.39 15.44 -0.52
CA SER A 15 -5.37 16.67 0.27
C SER A 15 -4.11 17.50 0.01
N GLN A 16 -4.24 18.83 0.12
CA GLN A 16 -3.13 19.77 -0.04
C GLN A 16 -1.98 19.45 0.93
N VAL A 17 -2.32 18.95 2.13
CA VAL A 17 -1.36 18.53 3.16
C VAL A 17 -1.19 17.00 3.10
N PHE A 18 -0.67 16.50 1.99
CA PHE A 18 -0.28 15.09 1.89
C PHE A 18 0.97 14.84 2.73
N VAL A 19 0.77 14.31 3.94
CA VAL A 19 1.85 14.04 4.90
C VAL A 19 1.93 12.55 5.18
N VAL A 20 3.12 12.00 4.90
CA VAL A 20 3.53 10.68 5.38
C VAL A 20 4.15 10.88 6.77
N GLU A 21 3.45 10.48 7.81
CA GLU A 21 3.87 10.59 9.22
C GLU A 21 5.07 9.71 9.54
N ARG A 22 5.11 8.49 8.97
CA ARG A 22 6.19 7.51 9.15
C ARG A 22 6.40 6.75 7.86
N ASP A 23 7.66 6.55 7.49
CA ASP A 23 8.10 5.69 6.38
C ASP A 23 9.06 4.63 6.93
N ASN A 24 8.56 3.85 7.90
CA ASN A 24 9.37 2.84 8.57
C ASN A 24 9.23 1.53 7.81
N GLN A 25 10.37 0.93 7.45
CA GLN A 25 10.42 -0.44 6.94
C GLN A 25 10.15 -1.41 8.09
N VAL A 26 9.42 -2.49 7.82
CA VAL A 26 9.14 -3.54 8.82
C VAL A 26 10.46 -4.07 9.38
N PRO A 27 10.65 -4.09 10.71
CA PRO A 27 11.86 -4.65 11.29
C PRO A 27 11.88 -6.17 11.09
N MET A 28 12.81 -6.64 10.26
CA MET A 28 13.11 -8.06 10.06
C MET A 28 14.64 -8.23 10.08
N LYS A 29 15.14 -9.44 10.36
CA LYS A 29 16.57 -9.80 10.26
C LYS A 29 17.12 -9.38 8.89
N LEU A 30 18.43 -9.07 8.81
CA LEU A 30 19.09 -8.60 7.59
C LEU A 30 18.62 -9.37 6.34
N PRO A 31 18.33 -8.68 5.23
CA PRO A 31 17.82 -9.34 4.03
C PRO A 31 18.80 -10.41 3.56
N ILE A 32 18.29 -11.62 3.34
CA ILE A 32 19.00 -12.70 2.68
C ILE A 32 19.26 -12.24 1.24
N PRO A 33 20.46 -12.46 0.66
CA PRO A 33 20.67 -12.23 -0.77
C PRO A 33 19.59 -12.92 -1.60
N ASP A 34 19.05 -12.24 -2.61
CA ASP A 34 17.90 -12.66 -3.45
C ASP A 34 16.51 -12.72 -2.79
N ALA A 35 16.35 -12.21 -1.56
CA ALA A 35 15.01 -12.05 -0.97
C ALA A 35 14.23 -10.88 -1.62
N PRO A 36 12.88 -10.95 -1.68
CA PRO A 36 12.05 -9.85 -2.15
C PRO A 36 12.29 -8.55 -1.36
N PRO A 37 12.09 -7.38 -1.99
CA PRO A 37 12.25 -6.09 -1.32
C PRO A 37 11.31 -5.94 -0.12
N ARG A 38 11.77 -5.22 0.91
CA ARG A 38 10.99 -4.98 2.14
C ARG A 38 9.71 -4.19 1.83
N PRO A 39 8.53 -4.61 2.32
CA PRO A 39 7.34 -3.79 2.25
C PRO A 39 7.52 -2.46 2.98
N LEU A 40 7.07 -1.38 2.34
CA LEU A 40 6.99 -0.05 2.96
C LEU A 40 5.63 0.10 3.64
N LEU A 41 5.62 0.61 4.87
CA LEU A 41 4.40 0.88 5.64
C LEU A 41 4.26 2.39 5.90
N PRO A 42 3.92 3.19 4.87
CA PRO A 42 3.71 4.61 5.06
C PRO A 42 2.47 4.84 5.91
N LYS A 43 2.60 5.57 7.02
CA LYS A 43 1.46 6.06 7.78
C LYS A 43 1.05 7.42 7.23
N LEU A 44 -0.16 7.52 6.69
CA LEU A 44 -0.71 8.78 6.19
C LEU A 44 -1.41 9.51 7.35
N LEU A 45 -1.22 10.84 7.40
CA LEU A 45 -1.89 11.71 8.38
C LEU A 45 -3.40 11.73 8.18
N ASN A 46 -3.83 11.77 6.91
CA ASN A 46 -5.24 11.83 6.54
C ASN A 46 -5.75 10.45 6.11
N SER A 47 -6.77 9.94 6.81
CA SER A 47 -7.44 8.67 6.46
C SER A 47 -8.20 8.74 5.14
N HIS A 48 -8.68 9.93 4.74
CA HIS A 48 -9.32 10.13 3.43
C HIS A 48 -8.35 9.86 2.29
N ASP A 49 -7.15 10.45 2.34
CA ASP A 49 -6.11 10.25 1.33
C ASP A 49 -5.71 8.77 1.24
N ARG A 50 -5.61 8.10 2.39
CA ARG A 50 -5.37 6.65 2.46
C ARG A 50 -6.43 5.86 1.69
N ASP A 51 -7.71 6.16 1.95
CA ASP A 51 -8.81 5.41 1.36
C ASP A 51 -8.95 5.66 -0.14
N VAL A 52 -8.73 6.90 -0.57
CA VAL A 52 -8.68 7.28 -1.98
C VAL A 52 -7.53 6.56 -2.71
N ILE A 53 -6.33 6.53 -2.12
CA ILE A 53 -5.18 5.78 -2.66
C ILE A 53 -5.52 4.29 -2.78
N LEU A 54 -6.07 3.68 -1.73
CA LEU A 54 -6.42 2.26 -1.73
C LEU A 54 -7.52 1.92 -2.74
N GLN A 55 -8.50 2.81 -2.92
CA GLN A 55 -9.56 2.62 -3.92
C GLN A 55 -9.00 2.73 -5.34
N THR A 56 -8.15 3.73 -5.59
CA THR A 56 -7.47 3.90 -6.88
C THR A 56 -6.59 2.68 -7.16
N ALA A 57 -5.87 2.20 -6.15
CA ALA A 57 -5.01 1.04 -6.28
C ALA A 57 -5.75 -0.24 -6.64
N ARG A 58 -6.96 -0.43 -6.11
CA ARG A 58 -7.81 -1.57 -6.47
C ARG A 58 -8.34 -1.50 -7.90
N LYS A 59 -8.57 -0.31 -8.43
CA LYS A 59 -9.11 -0.10 -9.79
C LYS A 59 -8.04 -0.13 -10.87
N GLY A 60 -6.86 0.43 -10.58
CA GLY A 60 -5.83 0.73 -11.56
C GLY A 60 -4.84 -0.40 -11.89
N GLY A 61 -4.86 -1.51 -11.14
CA GLY A 61 -3.88 -2.59 -11.33
C GLY A 61 -2.48 -2.22 -10.83
N PRO A 62 -1.41 -2.92 -11.27
CA PRO A 62 -0.05 -2.67 -10.77
C PRO A 62 0.48 -1.30 -11.22
N PHE A 63 0.91 -0.48 -10.26
CA PHE A 63 1.51 0.83 -10.50
C PHE A 63 2.96 0.67 -10.92
N ARG A 64 3.54 1.66 -11.61
CA ARG A 64 4.96 1.66 -11.94
C ARG A 64 5.67 2.79 -11.22
N TYR A 65 6.76 2.46 -10.53
CA TYR A 65 7.72 3.42 -10.01
C TYR A 65 9.08 3.09 -10.59
N ASP A 66 9.74 4.04 -11.25
CA ASP A 66 11.04 3.82 -11.87
C ASP A 66 11.09 2.54 -12.76
N ASN A 67 10.04 2.37 -13.57
CA ASN A 67 9.81 1.20 -14.42
C ASN A 67 9.63 -0.15 -13.70
N LEU A 68 9.57 -0.17 -12.36
CA LEU A 68 9.28 -1.35 -11.55
C LEU A 68 7.80 -1.40 -11.16
N ALA A 69 7.21 -2.59 -11.26
CA ALA A 69 5.83 -2.79 -10.82
C ALA A 69 5.75 -2.77 -9.29
N ILE A 70 4.85 -1.94 -8.76
CA ILE A 70 4.55 -1.82 -7.34
C ILE A 70 3.08 -2.19 -7.12
N SER A 71 2.86 -2.94 -6.05
CA SER A 71 1.54 -3.28 -5.56
C SER A 71 1.27 -2.58 -4.23
N ILE A 72 0.07 -2.01 -4.09
CA ILE A 72 -0.34 -1.26 -2.90
C ILE A 72 -1.50 -1.98 -2.25
N PHE A 73 -1.35 -2.31 -0.97
CA PHE A 73 -2.34 -3.07 -0.20
C PHE A 73 -2.68 -2.37 1.12
N PRO A 74 -3.90 -2.56 1.64
CA PRO A 74 -4.22 -2.14 3.00
C PRO A 74 -3.41 -2.95 4.03
N ASN A 75 -2.92 -2.28 5.08
CA ASN A 75 -2.26 -2.93 6.20
C ASN A 75 -3.30 -3.38 7.24
N PHE A 76 -3.57 -4.68 7.32
CA PHE A 76 -4.52 -5.26 8.27
C PHE A 76 -3.81 -5.93 9.44
N SER A 77 -4.49 -6.00 10.59
CA SER A 77 -4.03 -6.85 11.70
C SER A 77 -4.07 -8.32 11.28
N ALA A 78 -3.27 -9.16 11.95
CA ALA A 78 -3.21 -10.59 11.65
C ALA A 78 -4.59 -11.27 11.75
N ASP A 79 -5.37 -10.94 12.78
CA ASP A 79 -6.69 -11.54 12.99
C ASP A 79 -7.69 -11.12 11.92
N LEU A 80 -7.68 -9.84 11.54
CA LEU A 80 -8.54 -9.33 10.48
C LEU A 80 -8.12 -9.90 9.12
N GLN A 81 -6.83 -10.12 8.88
CA GLN A 81 -6.35 -10.79 7.68
C GLN A 81 -6.81 -12.25 7.60
N LYS A 82 -6.74 -13.01 8.71
CA LYS A 82 -7.27 -14.38 8.79
C LYS A 82 -8.76 -14.41 8.48
N GLN A 83 -9.54 -13.53 9.12
CA GLN A 83 -10.97 -13.42 8.88
C GLN A 83 -11.29 -13.04 7.42
N ARG A 84 -10.52 -12.13 6.81
CA ARG A 84 -10.72 -11.79 5.38
C ARG A 84 -10.42 -12.96 4.45
N THR A 85 -9.44 -13.77 4.80
CA THR A 85 -8.99 -14.90 3.99
C THR A 85 -10.04 -16.03 3.99
N SER A 86 -10.78 -16.22 5.09
CA SER A 86 -11.88 -17.20 5.13
C SER A 86 -13.00 -16.87 4.13
N PHE A 87 -13.22 -15.59 3.81
CA PHE A 87 -14.20 -15.17 2.82
C PHE A 87 -13.71 -15.27 1.35
N PHE A 88 -12.46 -15.64 1.09
CA PHE A 88 -11.94 -15.69 -0.28
C PHE A 88 -12.62 -16.76 -1.15
N GLY A 89 -13.03 -17.89 -0.56
CA GLY A 89 -13.76 -18.94 -1.30
C GLY A 89 -15.07 -18.43 -1.87
N ILE A 90 -15.86 -17.73 -1.04
CA ILE A 90 -17.15 -17.15 -1.44
C ILE A 90 -16.95 -15.99 -2.43
N LYS A 91 -15.96 -15.12 -2.18
CA LYS A 91 -15.70 -13.98 -3.07
C LYS A 91 -15.29 -14.35 -4.49
N ARG A 92 -14.75 -15.55 -4.72
CA ARG A 92 -14.42 -16.02 -6.07
C ARG A 92 -15.65 -16.47 -6.86
N GLN A 93 -16.78 -16.68 -6.18
CA GLN A 93 -18.03 -17.13 -6.78
C GLN A 93 -19.00 -15.97 -7.08
N LEU A 94 -18.65 -14.75 -6.67
CA LEU A 94 -19.40 -13.51 -6.90
C LEU A 94 -18.72 -12.68 -7.99
#